data_AF-A0A7S0FP45-F1
#
_entry.id   AF-A0A7S0FP45-F1
#
_cell.length_a   1.000
_cell.length_b   1.000
_cell.length_c   1.000
_cell.angle_alpha   90.00
_cell.angle_beta   90.00
_cell.angle_gamma   90.00
#
_symmetry.space_group_name_H-M   'P 1'
#
loop_
_entity.id
_entity.type
_entity.pdbx_description
1 polymer ?
#
loop_
_entity_poly.entity_id
_entity_poly.type
_entity_poly.pdbx_seq_one_letter_code
_entity_poly.pdbx_strand_id
1 'polypeptide(L)'
;MRFVSCYFVVSLAALVSRSRSANAFATTSSGGGASASSSSPKANSCNNAQSGDIFGIEASWSSPDWNWGSPFGLGHDCALRCRQTFATEEQRRELVNSLVHADTDTQILSNFEDVKLVLALAWQRARKFDPDLESFGQVLDAMADLRYENGNDGEENMDGDRLLVQDLQKRYMWLKPEVDDKIQMNMLLYDHHDDDFDIVRRKAAGLVLKSMDFAVEGL
;
A
#
# COMPACT_ATOMS: atom_id res chain seq x y z
N MET A 1 8.61 -28.53 21.26
CA MET A 1 8.88 -28.14 19.87
C MET A 1 7.82 -28.77 18.98
N ARG A 2 6.82 -27.99 18.56
CA ARG A 2 5.81 -28.43 17.58
C ARG A 2 5.83 -27.44 16.43
N PHE A 3 6.37 -27.88 15.31
CA PHE A 3 6.17 -27.25 14.02
C PHE A 3 4.69 -27.37 13.68
N VAL A 4 3.99 -26.25 13.52
CA VAL A 4 2.68 -26.23 12.86
C VAL A 4 2.91 -25.65 11.47
N SER A 5 2.64 -26.52 10.50
CA SER A 5 2.85 -26.39 9.08
C SER A 5 2.04 -25.21 8.51
N CYS A 6 2.75 -24.30 7.85
CA CYS A 6 2.20 -23.30 6.94
C CYS A 6 1.59 -24.01 5.74
N TYR A 7 0.30 -23.86 5.45
CA TYR A 7 -0.28 -23.85 4.09
C TYR A 7 -1.75 -23.40 4.14
N PHE A 8 -2.19 -22.77 3.04
CA PHE A 8 -3.55 -22.34 2.68
C PHE A 8 -4.03 -20.97 3.15
N VAL A 9 -3.88 -19.96 2.27
CA VAL A 9 -5.04 -19.37 1.58
C VAL A 9 -4.64 -19.14 0.11
N VAL A 10 -5.17 -19.96 -0.79
CA VAL A 10 -5.21 -19.67 -2.22
C VAL A 10 -6.51 -18.92 -2.43
N SER A 11 -6.44 -17.62 -2.72
CA SER A 11 -7.58 -16.90 -3.27
C SER A 11 -7.51 -17.00 -4.79
N LEU A 12 -8.59 -17.48 -5.36
CA LEU A 12 -8.76 -17.92 -6.74
C LEU A 12 -8.92 -16.70 -7.65
N ALA A 13 -7.82 -16.15 -8.17
CA ALA A 13 -7.88 -15.13 -9.22
C ALA A 13 -8.07 -15.80 -10.60
N ALA A 14 -9.17 -15.43 -11.26
CA ALA A 14 -9.59 -15.98 -12.53
C ALA A 14 -8.61 -15.67 -13.67
N LEU A 15 -8.28 -16.74 -14.41
CA LEU A 15 -7.46 -16.76 -15.60
C LEU A 15 -8.19 -16.07 -16.77
N VAL A 16 -7.77 -14.87 -17.17
CA VAL A 16 -8.09 -14.33 -18.52
C VAL A 16 -6.81 -14.29 -19.35
N SER A 17 -6.59 -15.39 -20.07
CA SER A 17 -5.57 -15.51 -21.09
C SER A 17 -6.01 -14.77 -22.35
N ARG A 18 -5.22 -13.78 -22.81
CA ARG A 18 -5.25 -13.34 -24.22
C ARG A 18 -3.85 -13.24 -24.79
N SER A 19 -3.54 -14.26 -25.58
CA SER A 19 -2.45 -14.38 -26.55
C SER A 19 -2.42 -13.22 -27.55
N ARG A 20 -1.22 -12.71 -27.86
CA ARG A 20 -0.85 -12.32 -29.23
C ARG A 20 0.67 -12.29 -29.46
N SER A 21 1.03 -12.98 -30.55
CA SER A 21 2.34 -13.21 -31.16
C SER A 21 3.25 -11.99 -31.37
N ALA A 22 4.53 -12.26 -31.12
CA ALA A 22 5.70 -12.08 -31.99
C ALA A 22 5.79 -10.86 -32.93
N ASN A 23 6.87 -10.10 -32.77
CA ASN A 23 7.77 -9.81 -33.88
C ASN A 23 9.21 -9.58 -33.40
N ALA A 24 10.13 -10.23 -34.10
CA ALA A 24 11.57 -10.14 -33.93
C ALA A 24 12.14 -8.91 -34.67
N PHE A 25 13.22 -8.33 -34.17
CA PHE A 25 14.36 -7.96 -35.03
C PHE A 25 15.62 -7.72 -34.20
N ALA A 26 16.73 -8.28 -34.67
CA ALA A 26 18.08 -8.21 -34.09
C ALA A 26 18.70 -6.80 -34.24
N THR A 27 19.74 -6.49 -33.47
CA THR A 27 21.05 -6.03 -33.98
C THR A 27 22.09 -6.05 -32.86
N THR A 28 23.21 -6.71 -33.15
CA THR A 28 24.49 -6.75 -32.42
C THR A 28 25.28 -5.45 -32.56
N SER A 29 25.97 -5.00 -31.50
CA SER A 29 27.32 -4.42 -31.63
C SER A 29 28.11 -4.46 -30.31
N SER A 30 29.38 -4.80 -30.47
CA SER A 30 30.45 -5.01 -29.50
C SER A 30 31.21 -3.75 -29.06
N GLY A 31 31.86 -3.83 -27.89
CA GLY A 31 32.95 -2.94 -27.42
C GLY A 31 32.69 -2.52 -25.97
N GLY A 32 33.48 -2.85 -24.95
CA GLY A 32 34.94 -2.93 -24.87
C GLY A 32 35.44 -1.74 -24.06
N GLY A 33 35.79 -1.94 -22.78
CA GLY A 33 36.42 -0.89 -21.96
C GLY A 33 36.22 -1.07 -20.45
N ALA A 34 37.19 -1.72 -19.80
CA ALA A 34 37.33 -1.72 -18.36
C ALA A 34 37.92 -0.38 -17.88
N SER A 35 37.42 0.16 -16.77
CA SER A 35 38.16 1.06 -15.88
C SER A 35 37.48 1.10 -14.52
N ALA A 36 38.22 0.67 -13.50
CA ALA A 36 37.85 0.78 -12.11
C ALA A 36 38.11 2.21 -11.63
N SER A 37 37.15 2.78 -10.90
CA SER A 37 37.40 3.91 -10.01
C SER A 37 36.58 3.74 -8.72
N SER A 38 37.31 3.64 -7.63
CA SER A 38 36.84 3.66 -6.26
C SER A 38 36.21 5.01 -5.91
N SER A 39 34.99 5.02 -5.38
CA SER A 39 34.42 6.17 -4.67
C SER A 39 33.38 5.68 -3.67
N SER A 40 33.58 6.10 -2.42
CA SER A 40 32.84 5.79 -1.19
C SER A 40 31.30 5.89 -1.27
N PRO A 41 30.56 5.19 -0.39
CA PRO A 41 29.09 5.18 -0.41
C PRO A 41 28.54 6.55 0.00
N LYS A 42 27.95 7.28 -0.95
CA LYS A 42 27.06 8.41 -0.66
C LYS A 42 25.64 7.87 -0.49
N ALA A 43 24.99 8.42 0.53
CA ALA A 43 23.61 8.20 0.94
C ALA A 43 22.65 8.00 -0.25
N ASN A 44 21.76 7.02 -0.12
CA ASN A 44 20.71 6.74 -1.09
C ASN A 44 19.84 8.00 -1.26
N SER A 45 20.02 8.60 -2.43
CA SER A 45 19.31 9.74 -2.98
C SER A 45 17.83 9.41 -3.12
N CYS A 46 17.01 10.09 -2.31
CA CYS A 46 15.59 10.26 -2.55
C CYS A 46 15.41 11.08 -3.83
N ASN A 47 15.13 10.41 -4.96
CA ASN A 47 14.70 11.08 -6.18
C ASN A 47 13.87 10.15 -7.06
N ASN A 48 12.72 10.68 -7.47
CA ASN A 48 11.86 10.25 -8.58
C ASN A 48 10.83 9.16 -8.27
N ALA A 49 9.78 9.50 -7.50
CA ALA A 49 8.51 8.80 -7.61
C ALA A 49 7.81 9.34 -8.86
N GLN A 50 7.89 8.62 -9.97
CA GLN A 50 6.99 8.90 -11.09
C GLN A 50 5.60 8.39 -10.70
N SER A 51 4.56 9.08 -11.18
CA SER A 51 3.15 8.73 -10.95
C SER A 51 2.88 7.32 -11.51
N GLY A 52 3.07 6.30 -10.68
CA GLY A 52 3.05 4.90 -11.09
C GLY A 52 4.08 4.00 -10.40
N ASP A 53 4.92 4.53 -9.50
CA ASP A 53 5.86 3.72 -8.73
C ASP A 53 5.31 3.37 -7.35
N ILE A 54 5.34 2.08 -7.00
CA ILE A 54 5.08 1.59 -5.63
C ILE A 54 6.42 1.10 -5.05
N PHE A 55 6.92 1.79 -4.02
CA PHE A 55 8.24 1.61 -3.42
C PHE A 55 9.37 1.61 -4.46
N GLY A 56 9.30 2.52 -5.45
CA GLY A 56 10.29 2.64 -6.51
C GLY A 56 10.35 1.44 -7.46
N ILE A 57 9.25 0.68 -7.55
CA ILE A 57 9.00 -0.31 -8.61
C ILE A 57 7.89 0.27 -9.47
N GLU A 58 8.10 0.36 -10.79
CA GLU A 58 7.09 0.77 -11.77
C GLU A 58 5.96 -0.26 -11.78
N ALA A 59 4.92 0.01 -11.00
CA ALA A 59 3.83 -0.91 -10.72
C ALA A 59 2.60 -0.16 -10.20
N SER A 60 1.43 -0.66 -10.56
CA SER A 60 0.13 -0.19 -10.07
C SER A 60 -0.70 -1.37 -9.59
N TRP A 61 -1.74 -1.11 -8.80
CA TRP A 61 -2.74 -2.13 -8.44
C TRP A 61 -3.36 -2.80 -9.67
N SER A 62 -3.52 -2.04 -10.76
CA SER A 62 -4.07 -2.50 -12.04
C SER A 62 -3.06 -3.18 -12.97
N SER A 63 -1.79 -3.34 -12.55
CA SER A 63 -0.76 -3.94 -13.39
C SER A 63 -1.06 -5.41 -13.68
N PRO A 64 -0.87 -5.90 -14.92
CA PRO A 64 -1.20 -7.29 -15.27
C PRO A 64 -0.40 -8.30 -14.46
N ASP A 65 0.82 -7.94 -14.06
CA ASP A 65 1.69 -8.77 -13.24
C ASP A 65 1.57 -8.49 -11.73
N TRP A 66 0.61 -7.66 -11.29
CA TRP A 66 0.43 -7.29 -9.88
C TRP A 66 0.24 -8.51 -8.99
N ASN A 67 -0.66 -9.41 -9.37
CA ASN A 67 -0.89 -10.70 -8.69
C ASN A 67 -0.94 -10.58 -7.16
N TRP A 68 -1.81 -9.72 -6.62
CA TRP A 68 -1.96 -9.52 -5.18
C TRP A 68 -2.15 -10.85 -4.42
N GLY A 69 -1.40 -11.04 -3.32
CA GLY A 69 -1.45 -12.26 -2.51
C GLY A 69 -0.72 -13.48 -3.13
N SER A 70 -0.20 -13.37 -4.35
CA SER A 70 0.66 -14.39 -4.96
C SER A 70 2.08 -14.33 -4.38
N PRO A 71 2.79 -15.48 -4.29
CA PRO A 71 4.24 -15.49 -4.00
C PRO A 71 5.11 -15.01 -5.18
N PHE A 72 4.50 -14.67 -6.33
CA PHE A 72 5.18 -14.17 -7.52
C PHE A 72 4.42 -12.98 -8.11
N GLY A 73 5.12 -12.03 -8.71
CA GLY A 73 4.54 -10.85 -9.37
C GLY A 73 4.93 -9.53 -8.71
N LEU A 74 4.54 -8.42 -9.32
CA LEU A 74 4.93 -7.07 -8.88
C LEU A 74 4.40 -6.73 -7.48
N GLY A 75 3.23 -7.23 -7.10
CA GLY A 75 2.68 -7.04 -5.75
C GLY A 75 3.52 -7.74 -4.69
N HIS A 76 4.08 -8.91 -4.99
CA HIS A 76 5.02 -9.59 -4.11
C HIS A 76 6.31 -8.77 -3.93
N ASP A 77 6.87 -8.28 -5.03
CA ASP A 77 8.13 -7.51 -5.01
C ASP A 77 7.97 -6.18 -4.27
N CYS A 78 6.86 -5.48 -4.50
CA CYS A 78 6.51 -4.26 -3.77
C CYS A 78 6.33 -4.55 -2.27
N ALA A 79 5.63 -5.64 -1.92
CA ALA A 79 5.45 -6.03 -0.52
C ALA A 79 6.77 -6.39 0.17
N LEU A 80 7.69 -7.05 -0.53
CA LEU A 80 9.03 -7.35 -0.01
C LEU A 80 9.78 -6.05 0.30
N ARG A 81 9.76 -5.07 -0.60
CA ARG A 81 10.42 -3.78 -0.38
C ARG A 81 9.77 -2.99 0.75
N CYS A 82 8.44 -2.96 0.83
CA CYS A 82 7.72 -2.36 1.95
C CYS A 82 8.16 -2.94 3.30
N ARG A 83 8.28 -4.26 3.41
CA ARG A 83 8.77 -4.94 4.63
C ARG A 83 10.23 -4.58 4.97
N GLN A 84 11.07 -4.38 3.96
CA GLN A 84 12.46 -3.94 4.16
C GLN A 84 12.53 -2.48 4.64
N THR A 85 11.72 -1.60 4.06
CA THR A 85 11.65 -0.17 4.42
C THR A 85 11.18 0.04 5.86
N PHE A 86 10.25 -0.78 6.33
CA PHE A 86 9.62 -0.67 7.64
C PHE A 86 9.99 -1.82 8.59
N ALA A 87 11.23 -2.27 8.50
CA ALA A 87 11.75 -3.40 9.27
C ALA A 87 11.83 -3.10 10.78
N THR A 88 12.13 -1.86 11.16
CA THR A 88 12.27 -1.46 12.57
C THR A 88 11.02 -0.77 13.12
N GLU A 89 10.83 -0.85 14.44
CA GLU A 89 9.72 -0.19 15.13
C GLU A 89 9.79 1.33 14.97
N GLU A 90 11.00 1.91 15.01
CA GLU A 90 11.23 3.34 14.86
C GLU A 90 10.72 3.83 13.50
N GLN A 91 11.06 3.13 12.42
CA GLN A 91 10.62 3.47 11.06
C GLN A 91 9.09 3.44 10.94
N ARG A 92 8.46 2.45 11.57
CA ARG A 92 7.00 2.31 11.58
C ARG A 92 6.32 3.40 12.40
N ARG A 93 6.89 3.74 13.55
CA ARG A 93 6.41 4.82 14.40
C ARG A 93 6.52 6.18 13.71
N GLU A 94 7.62 6.41 13.01
CA GLU A 94 7.84 7.61 12.20
C GLU A 94 6.78 7.72 11.10
N LEU A 95 6.51 6.61 10.38
CA LEU A 95 5.45 6.57 9.38
C LEU A 95 4.08 6.92 9.97
N VAL A 96 3.66 6.25 11.04
CA VAL A 96 2.36 6.50 11.68
C VAL A 96 2.25 7.95 12.12
N ASN A 97 3.30 8.50 12.73
CA ASN A 97 3.34 9.90 13.15
C ASN A 97 3.18 10.86 11.95
N SER A 98 3.95 10.63 10.87
CA SER A 98 3.86 11.45 9.64
C SER A 98 2.48 11.41 8.98
N LEU A 99 1.74 10.29 9.12
CA LEU A 99 0.40 10.14 8.55
C LEU A 99 -0.69 10.76 9.44
N VAL A 100 -0.63 10.54 10.76
CA VAL A 100 -1.61 11.11 11.72
C VAL A 100 -1.50 12.63 11.79
N HIS A 101 -0.27 13.15 11.70
CA HIS A 101 0.00 14.58 11.66
C HIS A 101 0.31 15.07 10.26
N ALA A 102 -0.25 14.42 9.23
CA ALA A 102 0.02 14.76 7.84
C ALA A 102 -0.15 16.26 7.58
N ASP A 103 0.94 16.84 7.11
CA ASP A 103 1.05 18.15 6.50
C ASP A 103 1.80 17.99 5.15
N THR A 104 2.03 19.09 4.43
CA THR A 104 2.71 19.05 3.13
C THR A 104 4.22 18.82 3.22
N ASP A 105 4.85 19.02 4.38
CA ASP A 105 6.30 19.15 4.51
C ASP A 105 6.95 17.96 5.26
N THR A 106 6.18 17.18 6.01
CA THR A 106 6.69 16.08 6.86
C THR A 106 6.39 14.69 6.30
N GLN A 107 6.01 14.57 5.02
CA GLN A 107 5.61 13.28 4.44
C GLN A 107 6.81 12.37 4.18
N ILE A 108 6.83 11.20 4.82
CA ILE A 108 7.86 10.17 4.61
C ILE A 108 7.64 9.43 3.29
N LEU A 109 6.38 9.11 2.98
CA LEU A 109 5.98 8.49 1.72
C LEU A 109 5.37 9.55 0.82
N SER A 110 6.03 9.86 -0.30
CA SER A 110 5.52 10.85 -1.25
C SER A 110 4.29 10.35 -2.01
N ASN A 111 4.25 9.07 -2.37
CA ASN A 111 3.12 8.46 -3.09
C ASN A 111 2.11 7.86 -2.11
N PHE A 112 0.82 8.10 -2.34
CA PHE A 112 -0.26 7.49 -1.56
C PHE A 112 -0.41 5.99 -1.89
N GLU A 113 0.02 5.53 -3.06
CA GLU A 113 0.01 4.11 -3.40
C GLU A 113 0.89 3.27 -2.48
N ASP A 114 2.00 3.84 -1.98
CA ASP A 114 2.83 3.20 -0.96
C ASP A 114 2.07 3.05 0.37
N VAL A 115 1.28 4.05 0.74
CA VAL A 115 0.45 4.05 1.94
C VAL A 115 -0.66 3.00 1.83
N LYS A 116 -1.32 2.89 0.67
CA LYS A 116 -2.29 1.84 0.36
C LYS A 116 -1.67 0.45 0.53
N LEU A 117 -0.45 0.24 0.03
CA LEU A 117 0.24 -1.03 0.19
C LEU A 117 0.56 -1.35 1.66
N VAL A 118 1.04 -0.36 2.43
CA VAL A 118 1.29 -0.54 3.88
C VAL A 118 0.01 -0.93 4.61
N LEU A 119 -1.10 -0.24 4.35
CA LEU A 119 -2.42 -0.58 4.92
C LEU A 119 -2.83 -2.01 4.59
N ALA A 120 -2.72 -2.40 3.32
CA ALA A 120 -3.11 -3.71 2.87
C ALA A 120 -2.32 -4.83 3.57
N LEU A 121 -1.00 -4.65 3.72
CA LEU A 121 -0.15 -5.61 4.42
C LEU A 121 -0.43 -5.63 5.92
N ALA A 122 -0.66 -4.48 6.56
CA ALA A 122 -1.02 -4.40 7.96
C ALA A 122 -2.34 -5.15 8.23
N TRP A 123 -3.35 -5.01 7.38
CA TRP A 123 -4.62 -5.74 7.54
C TRP A 123 -4.48 -7.23 7.31
N GLN A 124 -3.69 -7.65 6.32
CA GLN A 124 -3.39 -9.07 6.12
C GLN A 124 -2.76 -9.68 7.37
N ARG A 125 -1.84 -8.96 8.01
CA ARG A 125 -1.25 -9.39 9.27
C ARG A 125 -2.28 -9.44 10.39
N ALA A 126 -3.03 -8.37 10.61
CA ALA A 126 -4.02 -8.31 11.69
C ALA A 126 -5.06 -9.43 11.59
N ARG A 127 -5.59 -9.70 10.39
CA ARG A 127 -6.53 -10.81 10.14
C ARG A 127 -5.98 -12.18 10.50
N LYS A 128 -4.66 -12.37 10.41
CA LYS A 128 -4.02 -13.64 10.80
C LYS A 128 -4.13 -13.88 12.30
N PHE A 129 -4.18 -12.83 13.11
CA PHE A 129 -4.21 -12.90 14.57
C PHE A 129 -5.61 -12.68 15.14
N ASP A 130 -6.44 -11.90 14.45
CA ASP A 130 -7.83 -11.65 14.78
C ASP A 130 -8.73 -11.99 13.57
N PRO A 131 -9.26 -13.22 13.50
CA PRO A 131 -10.12 -13.64 12.41
C PRO A 131 -11.48 -12.93 12.43
N ASP A 132 -11.88 -12.34 13.56
CA ASP A 132 -13.14 -11.60 13.71
C ASP A 132 -13.06 -10.20 13.07
N LEU A 133 -11.88 -9.78 12.60
CA LEU A 133 -11.63 -8.55 11.84
C LEU A 133 -12.13 -8.62 10.38
N GLU A 134 -13.20 -9.39 10.12
CA GLU A 134 -13.75 -9.70 8.80
C GLU A 134 -14.08 -8.44 7.98
N SER A 135 -14.40 -7.34 8.67
CA SER A 135 -14.76 -6.06 8.05
C SER A 135 -13.68 -5.52 7.11
N PHE A 136 -12.39 -5.65 7.45
CA PHE A 136 -11.28 -5.19 6.61
C PHE A 136 -10.91 -6.18 5.50
N GLY A 137 -11.34 -7.45 5.59
CA GLY A 137 -11.23 -8.41 4.49
C GLY A 137 -11.92 -7.89 3.22
N GLN A 138 -13.10 -7.30 3.38
CA GLN A 138 -13.86 -6.71 2.26
C GLN A 138 -13.14 -5.52 1.61
N VAL A 139 -12.37 -4.75 2.39
CA VAL A 139 -11.56 -3.65 1.85
C VAL A 139 -10.40 -4.21 1.03
N LEU A 140 -9.73 -5.25 1.53
CA LEU A 140 -8.66 -5.94 0.78
C LEU A 140 -9.18 -6.55 -0.53
N ASP A 141 -10.36 -7.17 -0.50
CA ASP A 141 -11.00 -7.72 -1.69
C ASP A 141 -11.36 -6.59 -2.68
N ALA A 142 -11.92 -5.47 -2.19
CA ALA A 142 -12.21 -4.30 -3.01
C ALA A 142 -10.94 -3.65 -3.62
N MET A 143 -9.82 -3.63 -2.90
CA MET A 143 -8.53 -3.19 -3.44
C MET A 143 -8.05 -4.13 -4.55
N ALA A 144 -8.18 -5.45 -4.36
CA ALA A 144 -7.82 -6.44 -5.37
C ALA A 144 -8.71 -6.37 -6.61
N ASP A 145 -9.99 -6.02 -6.45
CA ASP A 145 -10.96 -5.80 -7.52
C ASP A 145 -10.81 -4.42 -8.20
N LEU A 146 -9.79 -3.64 -7.83
CA LEU A 146 -9.50 -2.31 -8.39
C LEU A 146 -10.64 -1.30 -8.17
N ARG A 147 -11.46 -1.51 -7.15
CA ARG A 147 -12.63 -0.65 -6.86
C ARG A 147 -12.20 0.80 -6.68
N TYR A 148 -11.11 1.02 -5.94
CA TYR A 148 -10.60 2.35 -5.62
C TYR A 148 -9.76 2.97 -6.74
N GLU A 149 -9.49 2.24 -7.83
CA GLU A 149 -8.77 2.76 -9.00
C GLU A 149 -9.73 3.19 -10.11
N ASN A 150 -10.92 2.61 -10.15
CA ASN A 150 -11.85 2.78 -11.27
C ASN A 150 -12.88 3.91 -11.07
N GLY A 151 -13.00 4.48 -9.86
CA GLY A 151 -13.77 5.71 -9.54
C GLY A 151 -15.22 5.80 -10.08
N ASN A 152 -15.81 4.69 -10.51
CA ASN A 152 -16.97 4.70 -11.39
C ASN A 152 -17.86 3.47 -11.13
N ASP A 153 -18.42 3.38 -9.93
CA ASP A 153 -19.47 2.42 -9.57
C ASP A 153 -20.91 2.94 -9.85
N GLY A 154 -21.06 3.86 -10.80
CA GLY A 154 -22.36 4.21 -11.40
C GLY A 154 -23.25 5.15 -10.56
N GLU A 155 -22.84 5.51 -9.35
CA GLU A 155 -23.42 6.57 -8.54
C GLU A 155 -22.40 7.71 -8.44
N GLU A 156 -22.65 8.82 -9.15
CA GLU A 156 -21.96 10.11 -9.02
C GLU A 156 -20.43 10.09 -8.88
N ASN A 157 -19.66 9.84 -9.95
CA ASN A 157 -18.23 10.20 -10.13
C ASN A 157 -17.41 10.39 -8.83
N MET A 158 -17.44 9.42 -7.91
CA MET A 158 -16.80 9.59 -6.62
C MET A 158 -15.35 9.14 -6.78
N ASP A 159 -14.41 10.02 -6.45
CA ASP A 159 -12.98 9.70 -6.47
C ASP A 159 -12.73 8.41 -5.67
N GLY A 160 -11.99 7.47 -6.25
CA GLY A 160 -11.75 6.16 -5.65
C GLY A 160 -11.04 6.24 -4.30
N ASP A 161 -10.22 7.28 -4.09
CA ASP A 161 -9.61 7.54 -2.79
C ASP A 161 -10.62 8.04 -1.75
N ARG A 162 -11.65 8.77 -2.18
CA ARG A 162 -12.76 9.17 -1.31
C ARG A 162 -13.62 7.98 -0.89
N LEU A 163 -13.85 7.04 -1.82
CA LEU A 163 -14.48 5.76 -1.52
C LEU A 163 -13.66 4.96 -0.50
N LEU A 164 -12.33 4.90 -0.67
CA LEU A 164 -11.44 4.24 0.29
C LEU A 164 -11.58 4.86 1.69
N VAL A 165 -11.49 6.18 1.82
CA VAL A 165 -11.63 6.87 3.12
C VAL A 165 -12.98 6.58 3.78
N GLN A 166 -14.07 6.56 3.02
CA GLN A 166 -15.38 6.19 3.57
C GLN A 166 -15.41 4.75 4.07
N ASP A 167 -14.84 3.81 3.33
CA ASP A 167 -14.75 2.42 3.74
C ASP A 167 -13.89 2.23 4.99
N LEU A 168 -12.80 3.00 5.11
CA LEU A 168 -11.99 3.08 6.32
C LEU A 168 -12.81 3.59 7.51
N GLN A 169 -13.49 4.73 7.37
CA GLN A 169 -14.30 5.33 8.44
C GLN A 169 -15.40 4.37 8.94
N LYS A 170 -16.15 3.76 8.01
CA LYS A 170 -17.24 2.82 8.34
C LYS A 170 -16.75 1.64 9.19
N ARG A 171 -15.51 1.19 8.96
CA ARG A 171 -14.93 -0.01 9.59
C ARG A 171 -14.01 0.32 10.75
N TYR A 172 -13.61 1.58 10.91
CA TYR A 172 -12.67 2.01 11.94
C TYR A 172 -13.11 1.64 13.36
N MET A 173 -14.42 1.69 13.64
CA MET A 173 -14.96 1.35 14.98
C MET A 173 -14.66 -0.09 15.42
N TRP A 174 -14.39 -1.00 14.47
CA TRP A 174 -14.08 -2.40 14.74
C TRP A 174 -12.67 -2.58 15.32
N LEU A 175 -11.78 -1.61 15.09
CA LEU A 175 -10.43 -1.60 15.67
C LEU A 175 -10.41 -1.15 17.15
N LYS A 176 -11.59 -0.93 17.74
CA LYS A 176 -11.77 -0.42 19.12
C LYS A 176 -10.87 0.81 19.44
N PRO A 177 -10.87 1.86 18.59
CA PRO A 177 -9.99 3.01 18.79
C PRO A 177 -10.30 3.81 20.05
N GLU A 178 -9.33 4.61 20.49
CA GLU A 178 -9.51 5.59 21.57
C GLU A 178 -10.56 6.64 21.20
N VAL A 179 -11.12 7.31 22.22
CA VAL A 179 -12.21 8.29 22.03
C VAL A 179 -11.77 9.44 21.12
N ASP A 180 -10.58 9.98 21.34
CA ASP A 180 -10.07 11.11 20.57
C ASP A 180 -9.83 10.72 19.10
N ASP A 181 -9.30 9.52 18.86
CA ASP A 181 -9.06 9.01 17.52
C ASP A 181 -10.38 8.74 16.76
N LYS A 182 -11.43 8.31 17.47
CA LYS A 182 -12.78 8.18 16.89
C LYS A 182 -13.33 9.51 16.42
N ILE A 183 -13.18 10.55 17.25
CA ILE A 183 -13.61 11.90 16.91
C ILE A 183 -12.84 12.38 15.68
N GLN A 184 -11.52 12.24 15.68
CA GLN A 184 -10.69 12.62 14.54
C GLN A 184 -11.13 11.91 13.26
N MET A 185 -11.25 10.58 13.27
CA MET A 185 -11.68 9.80 12.10
C MET A 185 -13.05 10.27 11.58
N ASN A 186 -14.02 10.50 12.46
CA ASN A 186 -15.36 10.92 12.05
C ASN A 186 -15.37 12.33 11.44
N MET A 187 -14.52 13.24 11.89
CA MET A 187 -14.46 14.62 11.39
C MET A 187 -13.74 14.76 10.04
N LEU A 188 -12.97 13.76 9.60
CA LEU A 188 -12.13 13.84 8.40
C LEU A 188 -12.85 14.25 7.11
N LEU A 189 -14.10 13.81 6.91
CA LEU A 189 -14.88 14.16 5.72
C LEU A 189 -15.79 15.39 5.90
N TYR A 190 -15.92 15.92 7.12
CA TYR A 190 -16.77 17.08 7.42
C TYR A 190 -15.99 18.40 7.44
N ASP A 191 -14.75 18.40 7.95
CA ASP A 191 -13.98 19.63 8.20
C ASP A 191 -13.04 20.03 7.05
N HIS A 192 -12.82 19.15 6.07
CA HIS A 192 -11.85 19.39 5.00
C HIS A 192 -12.53 19.77 3.69
N HIS A 193 -12.18 20.94 3.14
CA HIS A 193 -12.47 21.32 1.77
C HIS A 193 -11.71 20.41 0.78
N ASP A 194 -12.25 20.22 -0.42
CA ASP A 194 -11.73 19.27 -1.42
C ASP A 194 -10.26 19.51 -1.81
N ASP A 195 -9.75 20.73 -1.61
CA ASP A 195 -8.40 21.14 -2.00
C ASP A 195 -7.27 20.42 -1.22
N ASP A 196 -7.57 19.84 -0.05
CA ASP A 196 -6.59 19.14 0.82
C ASP A 196 -6.90 17.64 1.00
N PHE A 197 -7.55 17.00 0.02
CA PHE A 197 -7.99 15.61 0.17
C PHE A 197 -6.84 14.60 0.38
N ASP A 198 -5.62 14.91 -0.09
CA ASP A 198 -4.43 14.10 0.20
C ASP A 198 -4.14 14.00 1.71
N ILE A 199 -4.32 15.10 2.44
CA ILE A 199 -4.14 15.13 3.90
C ILE A 199 -5.19 14.24 4.56
N VAL A 200 -6.43 14.30 4.08
CA VAL A 200 -7.55 13.51 4.61
C VAL A 200 -7.28 12.02 4.48
N ARG A 201 -6.93 11.54 3.28
CA ARG A 201 -6.67 10.11 3.04
C ARG A 201 -5.45 9.59 3.81
N ARG A 202 -4.41 10.41 3.96
CA ARG A 202 -3.23 10.07 4.79
C ARG A 202 -3.55 9.99 6.27
N LYS A 203 -4.30 10.94 6.82
CA LYS A 203 -4.75 10.91 8.22
C LYS A 203 -5.63 9.71 8.50
N ALA A 204 -6.57 9.39 7.60
CA ALA A 204 -7.39 8.18 7.72
C ALA A 204 -6.51 6.92 7.81
N ALA A 205 -5.52 6.80 6.90
CA ALA A 205 -4.56 5.69 6.92
C ALA A 205 -3.74 5.64 8.22
N GLY A 206 -3.23 6.79 8.69
CA GLY A 206 -2.44 6.90 9.91
C GLY A 206 -3.22 6.46 11.16
N LEU A 207 -4.47 6.90 11.29
CA LEU A 207 -5.35 6.51 12.40
C LEU A 207 -5.63 5.00 12.41
N VAL A 208 -5.86 4.41 11.24
CA VAL A 208 -6.04 2.95 11.10
C VAL A 208 -4.77 2.21 11.51
N LEU A 209 -3.60 2.60 10.98
CA LEU A 209 -2.32 1.96 11.33
C LEU A 209 -2.00 2.10 12.81
N LYS A 210 -2.29 3.26 13.42
CA LYS A 210 -2.16 3.49 14.86
C LYS A 210 -3.03 2.51 15.65
N SER A 211 -4.31 2.37 15.28
CA SER A 211 -5.26 1.49 15.98
C SER A 211 -4.98 -0.01 15.82
N MET A 212 -4.16 -0.38 14.83
CA MET A 212 -3.72 -1.76 14.61
C MET A 212 -2.38 -2.07 15.28
N ASP A 213 -1.85 -1.14 16.09
CA ASP A 213 -0.54 -1.24 16.72
C ASP A 213 0.59 -1.52 15.71
N PHE A 214 0.48 -1.00 14.47
CA PHE A 214 1.43 -1.25 13.38
C PHE A 214 2.88 -0.94 13.77
N ALA A 215 3.09 0.12 14.57
CA ALA A 215 4.42 0.46 15.08
C ALA A 215 5.06 -0.75 15.79
N VAL A 216 4.32 -1.40 16.68
CA VAL A 216 4.80 -2.53 17.49
C VAL A 216 4.78 -3.82 16.67
N GLU A 217 3.67 -4.11 15.99
CA GLU A 217 3.43 -5.41 15.34
C GLU A 217 4.15 -5.58 14.01
N GLY A 218 4.32 -4.51 13.24
CA GLY A 218 4.91 -4.58 11.90
C GLY A 218 4.02 -5.25 10.85
N LEU A 219 4.66 -5.81 9.82
CA LEU A 219 4.04 -6.45 8.64
C LEU A 219 4.20 -7.97 8.62
#